data_AF-H4F1V5-F1
#
_entry.id   AF-H4F1V5-F1
#
_cell.length_a   1.000
_cell.length_b   1.000
_cell.length_c   1.000
_cell.angle_alpha   90.00
_cell.angle_beta   90.00
_cell.angle_gamma   90.00
#
_symmetry.space_group_name_H-M   'P 1'
#
loop_
_entity.id
_entity.type
_entity.pdbx_description
1 polymer ?
#
loop_
_entity_poly.entity_id
_entity_poly.type
_entity_poly.pdbx_seq_one_letter_code
_entity_poly.pdbx_strand_id
1 'polypeptide(L)'
;MAGNNIPQASGRKNTGISCEFIFRGSLMSESFLEFARHRAARLDLALTIGICDTQACMLTVRGPDALIDAFEMAVSLGPYDCIILDIERSDHPQG
;
A
#
# COMPACT_ATOMS: atom_id res chain seq x y z
N MET A 1 -40.61 -22.72 9.05
CA MET A 1 -40.09 -21.54 8.31
C MET A 1 -38.58 -21.53 8.45
N ALA A 2 -37.87 -21.88 7.38
CA ALA A 2 -36.42 -21.86 7.33
C ALA A 2 -35.96 -20.42 7.04
N GLY A 3 -35.19 -19.84 7.95
CA GLY A 3 -34.65 -18.48 7.85
C GLY A 3 -33.13 -18.51 7.93
N ASN A 4 -32.52 -18.82 6.79
CA ASN A 4 -31.16 -18.53 6.33
C ASN A 4 -30.11 -18.08 7.36
N ASN A 5 -29.28 -19.02 7.82
CA ASN A 5 -27.94 -18.71 8.33
C ASN A 5 -27.04 -18.44 7.14
N ILE A 6 -26.71 -17.17 6.89
CA ILE A 6 -25.63 -16.81 5.97
C ILE A 6 -24.33 -17.09 6.73
N PRO A 7 -23.48 -18.03 6.30
CA PRO A 7 -22.14 -18.11 6.85
C PRO A 7 -21.39 -16.86 6.40
N GLN A 8 -21.02 -16.00 7.36
CA GLN A 8 -20.05 -14.94 7.13
C GLN A 8 -18.71 -15.61 6.83
N ALA A 9 -18.50 -15.93 5.55
CA ALA A 9 -17.20 -16.30 5.03
C ALA A 9 -16.32 -15.05 5.09
N SER A 10 -15.50 -14.93 6.13
CA SER A 10 -14.24 -14.21 6.01
C SER A 10 -13.21 -14.76 6.98
N GLY A 11 -12.96 -16.06 6.82
CA GLY A 11 -11.72 -16.66 7.26
C GLY A 11 -10.60 -16.27 6.30
N ARG A 12 -10.10 -15.04 6.37
CA ARG A 12 -8.69 -14.78 6.07
C ARG A 12 -8.02 -14.48 7.40
N LYS A 13 -7.30 -15.48 7.92
CA LYS A 13 -6.34 -15.19 8.98
C LYS A 13 -5.35 -14.21 8.38
N ASN A 14 -5.37 -12.98 8.87
CA ASN A 14 -4.61 -11.88 8.33
C ASN A 14 -3.14 -12.00 8.77
N THR A 15 -2.47 -13.07 8.32
CA THR A 15 -1.01 -13.26 8.38
C THR A 15 -0.31 -12.37 7.34
N GLY A 16 -0.77 -11.12 7.23
CA GLY A 16 -0.11 -10.11 6.42
C GLY A 16 0.87 -9.34 7.28
N ILE A 17 2.09 -9.16 6.77
CA ILE A 17 3.08 -8.26 7.36
C ILE A 17 2.63 -6.80 7.11
N SER A 18 3.19 -5.88 7.90
CA SER A 18 2.99 -4.45 7.69
C SER A 18 4.34 -3.83 7.37
N CYS A 19 4.39 -3.06 6.28
CA CYS A 19 5.58 -2.39 5.83
C CYS A 19 5.30 -0.90 5.71
N GLU A 20 6.20 -0.08 6.22
CA GLU A 20 6.19 1.36 5.98
C GLU A 20 7.16 1.69 4.86
N PHE A 21 6.72 2.54 3.94
CA PHE A 21 7.50 3.04 2.82
C PHE A 21 7.59 4.55 2.90
N ILE A 22 8.79 5.09 2.64
CA ILE A 22 8.99 6.52 2.41
C ILE A 22 9.56 6.67 1.00
N PHE A 23 8.73 7.17 0.10
CA PHE A 23 9.14 7.52 -1.25
C PHE A 23 9.63 8.96 -1.25
N ARG A 24 10.86 9.21 -1.68
CA ARG A 24 11.44 10.56 -1.80
C ARG A 24 11.69 10.92 -3.24
N GLY A 25 11.51 12.19 -3.56
CA GLY A 25 11.82 12.72 -4.88
C GLY A 25 11.09 14.02 -5.20
N SER A 26 10.68 14.17 -6.45
CA SER A 26 9.82 15.27 -6.88
C SER A 26 8.41 14.72 -7.07
N LEU A 27 7.53 14.94 -6.10
CA LEU A 27 6.21 14.33 -6.07
C LEU A 27 5.12 15.38 -6.29
N MET A 28 4.09 14.99 -7.03
CA MET A 28 2.79 15.65 -7.02
C MET A 28 1.88 14.85 -6.10
N SER A 29 1.66 15.34 -4.87
CA SER A 29 1.04 14.56 -3.80
C SER A 29 -0.32 13.97 -4.22
N GLU A 30 -1.18 14.73 -4.89
CA GLU A 30 -2.47 14.21 -5.37
C GLU A 30 -2.31 13.06 -6.37
N SER A 31 -1.53 13.27 -7.44
CA SER A 31 -1.29 12.26 -8.47
C SER A 31 -0.63 11.00 -7.91
N PHE A 32 0.34 11.18 -7.01
CA PHE A 32 1.07 10.08 -6.39
C PHE A 32 0.17 9.27 -5.45
N LEU A 33 -0.66 9.93 -4.64
CA LEU A 33 -1.59 9.27 -3.73
C LEU A 33 -2.67 8.49 -4.49
N GLU A 34 -3.24 9.07 -5.54
CA GLU A 34 -4.20 8.37 -6.40
C GLU A 34 -3.56 7.15 -7.07
N PHE A 35 -2.33 7.27 -7.56
CA PHE A 35 -1.59 6.16 -8.13
C PHE A 35 -1.34 5.04 -7.12
N ALA A 36 -0.88 5.38 -5.91
CA ALA A 36 -0.65 4.42 -4.83
C ALA A 36 -1.96 3.73 -4.41
N ARG A 37 -3.05 4.47 -4.21
CA ARG A 37 -4.37 3.92 -3.88
C ARG A 37 -4.85 2.93 -4.94
N HIS A 38 -4.71 3.29 -6.22
CA HIS A 38 -5.12 2.44 -7.32
C HIS A 38 -4.33 1.11 -7.35
N ARG A 39 -3.02 1.15 -7.10
CA ARG A 39 -2.18 -0.06 -7.04
C ARG A 39 -2.50 -0.93 -5.83
N ALA A 40 -2.68 -0.34 -4.65
CA ALA A 40 -3.06 -1.08 -3.44
C ALA A 40 -4.41 -1.80 -3.62
N ALA A 41 -5.41 -1.11 -4.15
CA ALA A 41 -6.73 -1.69 -4.42
C ALA A 41 -6.67 -2.86 -5.42
N ARG A 42 -5.84 -2.76 -6.46
CA ARG A 42 -5.65 -3.84 -7.45
C ARG A 42 -4.97 -5.08 -6.87
N LEU A 43 -4.14 -4.92 -5.85
CA LEU A 43 -3.41 -6.00 -5.18
C LEU A 43 -4.13 -6.49 -3.91
N ASP A 44 -5.32 -5.97 -3.61
CA ASP A 44 -6.07 -6.29 -2.39
C ASP A 44 -5.25 -6.05 -1.10
N LEU A 45 -4.47 -4.96 -1.12
CA LEU A 45 -3.63 -4.52 -0.01
C LEU A 45 -4.32 -3.42 0.80
N ALA A 46 -4.17 -3.45 2.12
CA ALA A 46 -4.58 -2.33 2.96
C ALA A 46 -3.51 -1.24 2.94
N LEU A 47 -3.89 -0.03 2.52
CA LEU A 47 -3.02 1.13 2.42
C LEU A 47 -3.46 2.22 3.40
N THR A 48 -2.52 2.70 4.21
CA THR A 48 -2.66 3.89 5.05
C THR A 48 -1.70 4.95 4.53
N ILE A 49 -2.20 6.17 4.33
CA ILE A 49 -1.41 7.29 3.85
C ILE A 49 -1.02 8.15 5.06
N GLY A 50 0.29 8.39 5.20
CA GLY A 50 0.85 9.28 6.19
C GLY A 50 1.10 10.68 5.63
N ILE A 51 2.20 11.29 6.05
CA ILE A 51 2.63 12.60 5.54
C ILE A 51 3.03 12.45 4.08
N CYS A 52 2.46 13.29 3.22
CA CYS A 52 2.77 13.32 1.80
C CYS A 52 2.88 14.79 1.35
N ASP A 53 4.07 15.17 0.89
CA ASP A 53 4.38 16.48 0.37
C ASP A 53 5.06 16.35 -1.01
N THR A 54 5.65 17.44 -1.51
CA THR A 54 6.30 17.45 -2.83
C THR A 54 7.69 16.82 -2.85
N GLN A 55 8.23 16.43 -1.70
CA GLN A 55 9.58 15.89 -1.53
C GLN A 55 9.58 14.46 -0.99
N ALA A 56 8.60 14.10 -0.17
CA ALA A 56 8.47 12.77 0.40
C ALA A 56 7.00 12.38 0.60
N CYS A 57 6.73 11.08 0.48
CA CYS A 57 5.42 10.52 0.77
C CYS A 57 5.55 9.21 1.55
N MET A 58 4.92 9.18 2.72
CA MET A 58 4.94 8.05 3.64
C MET A 58 3.67 7.21 3.48
N LEU A 59 3.85 5.91 3.25
CA LEU A 59 2.77 4.96 3.00
C LEU A 59 2.97 3.72 3.87
N THR A 60 1.93 3.29 4.58
CA THR A 60 1.94 2.02 5.31
C THR A 60 1.07 1.02 4.58
N VAL A 61 1.64 -0.13 4.21
CA VAL A 61 0.97 -1.17 3.44
C VAL A 61 0.91 -2.44 4.27
N ARG A 62 -0.23 -3.12 4.24
CA ARG A 62 -0.42 -4.40 4.91
C ARG A 62 -1.01 -5.45 3.97
N GLY A 63 -0.40 -6.63 3.98
CA GLY A 63 -0.81 -7.76 3.15
C GLY A 63 0.26 -8.83 3.04
N PRO A 64 0.12 -9.77 2.08
CA PRO A 64 1.14 -10.76 1.79
C PRO A 64 2.44 -10.10 1.30
N ASP A 65 3.59 -10.60 1.78
CA ASP A 65 4.93 -10.10 1.45
C ASP A 65 5.16 -9.92 -0.06
N ALA A 66 4.89 -10.96 -0.85
CA ALA A 66 5.03 -10.92 -2.31
C ALA A 66 4.14 -9.85 -3.00
N LEU A 67 2.98 -9.50 -2.41
CA LEU A 67 2.12 -8.45 -2.96
C LEU A 67 2.60 -7.06 -2.53
N ILE A 68 3.17 -6.94 -1.33
CA ILE A 68 3.83 -5.71 -0.88
C ILE A 68 5.04 -5.40 -1.76
N ASP A 69 5.85 -6.40 -2.12
CA ASP A 69 6.97 -6.24 -3.06
C ASP A 69 6.47 -5.79 -4.44
N ALA A 70 5.39 -6.39 -4.94
CA ALA A 70 4.78 -6.00 -6.21
C ALA A 70 4.23 -4.56 -6.18
N PHE A 71 3.70 -4.13 -5.03
CA PHE A 71 3.26 -2.76 -4.80
C PHE A 71 4.45 -1.80 -4.84
N GLU A 72 5.53 -2.09 -4.10
CA GLU A 72 6.76 -1.29 -4.09
C GLU A 72 7.32 -1.13 -5.51
N MET A 73 7.46 -2.23 -6.25
CA MET A 73 7.93 -2.21 -7.65
C MET A 73 7.03 -1.40 -8.57
N ALA A 74 5.72 -1.37 -8.33
CA ALA A 74 4.81 -0.57 -9.15
C ALA A 74 4.86 0.91 -8.81
N VAL A 75 5.00 1.25 -7.53
CA VAL A 75 5.01 2.64 -7.04
C VAL A 75 6.37 3.31 -7.24
N SER A 76 7.46 2.55 -7.28
CA SER A 76 8.81 3.06 -7.61
C SER A 76 8.88 3.70 -9.00
N LEU A 77 8.05 3.26 -9.95
CA LEU A 77 7.95 3.87 -11.28
C LEU A 77 7.26 5.24 -11.25
N GLY A 78 6.42 5.47 -10.25
CA GLY A 78 5.60 6.68 -10.12
C GLY A 78 4.60 6.91 -11.27
N PRO A 79 3.69 7.88 -11.11
CA PRO A 79 2.97 8.47 -12.23
C PRO A 79 3.91 9.35 -13.09
N TYR A 80 3.49 9.69 -14.31
CA TYR A 80 4.29 10.43 -15.29
C TYR A 80 4.77 11.82 -14.83
N ASP A 81 4.10 12.41 -13.85
CA ASP A 81 4.36 13.74 -13.31
C ASP A 81 5.18 13.72 -12.00
N CYS A 82 5.63 12.55 -11.57
CA CYS A 82 6.47 12.37 -10.39
C CYS A 82 7.82 11.75 -10.77
N ILE A 83 8.85 12.09 -10.02
CA ILE A 83 10.17 11.46 -10.11
C ILE A 83 10.49 10.87 -8.74
N ILE A 84 10.61 9.56 -8.66
CA ILE A 84 11.07 8.85 -7.46
C ILE A 84 12.60 8.77 -7.51
N LEU A 85 13.26 9.25 -6.45
CA LEU A 85 14.71 9.27 -6.33
C LEU A 85 15.21 8.24 -5.33
N ASP A 86 14.44 8.01 -4.26
CA ASP A 86 14.82 7.09 -3.19
C ASP A 86 13.58 6.46 -2.55
N ILE A 87 13.75 5.25 -2.02
CA ILE A 87 12.69 4.48 -1.39
C ILE A 87 13.26 3.84 -0.13
N GLU A 88 12.77 4.26 1.03
CA GLU A 88 13.06 3.60 2.29
C GLU A 88 11.91 2.64 2.61
N ARG A 89 12.26 1.40 2.98
CA ARG A 89 11.31 0.38 3.44
C ARG A 89 11.65 -0.03 4.87
N SER A 90 10.66 -0.02 5.74
CA SER A 90 10.74 -0.54 7.10
C SER A 90 9.72 -1.65 7.29
N ASP A 91 10.20 -2.88 7.42
CA ASP A 91 9.36 -4.02 7.75
C ASP A 91 9.07 -4.01 9.26
N HIS A 92 7.80 -3.94 9.63
CA HIS A 92 7.38 -4.10 11.01
C HIS A 92 6.93 -5.55 11.21
N PRO A 93 7.74 -6.40 11.87
CA PRO A 93 7.27 -7.70 12.28
C PRO A 93 6.09 -7.50 13.23
N GLN A 94 4.91 -7.98 12.82
CA GLN A 94 3.77 -8.11 13.71
C GLN A 94 4.15 -9.19 14.72
N GLY A 95 4.53 -8.77 15.93
CA GLY A 95 4.86 -9.67 17.04
C GLY A 95 3.70 -10.56 17.46
#